data_AF-A0A8C5U4B7-F1
#
_entry.id   AF-A0A8C5U4B7-F1
#
_cell.length_a   1.000
_cell.length_b   1.000
_cell.length_c   1.000
_cell.angle_alpha   90.00
_cell.angle_beta   90.00
_cell.angle_gamma   90.00
#
_symmetry.space_group_name_H-M   'P 1'
#
loop_
_entity.id
_entity.type
_entity.pdbx_description
1 polymer ?
#
loop_
_entity_poly.entity_id
_entity_poly.type
_entity_poly.pdbx_seq_one_letter_code
_entity_poly.pdbx_strand_id
1 'polypeptide(L)' 'MKILFLLFSLILLSVQGAAGERGRGEGGATTCWRQRGFCSYRSCPHGTRVIGSCSPGLSCCKG' A
#
# COMPACT_ATOMS: atom_id res chain seq x y z
N MET A 1 8.01 -38.08 -14.35
CA MET A 1 8.69 -36.77 -14.45
C MET A 1 7.67 -35.64 -14.63
N LYS A 2 6.88 -35.35 -13.60
CA LYS A 2 5.81 -34.33 -13.64
C LYS A 2 5.72 -33.51 -12.33
N ILE A 3 6.30 -34.07 -11.26
CA ILE A 3 6.32 -33.49 -9.90
C ILE A 3 7.17 -32.21 -9.81
N LEU A 4 8.21 -32.07 -10.64
CA LEU A 4 9.05 -30.86 -10.65
C LEU A 4 8.24 -29.61 -11.04
N PHE A 5 7.32 -29.74 -12.01
CA PHE A 5 6.50 -28.63 -12.49
C PHE A 5 5.44 -28.20 -11.45
N LEU A 6 4.94 -29.15 -10.66
CA LEU A 6 3.99 -28.87 -9.59
C LEU A 6 4.65 -28.08 -8.45
N LEU A 7 5.87 -28.47 -8.07
CA LEU A 7 6.66 -27.75 -7.07
C LEU A 7 6.98 -26.33 -7.54
N PHE A 8 7.36 -26.16 -8.80
CA PHE A 8 7.65 -24.85 -9.36
C PHE A 8 6.43 -23.92 -9.35
N SER A 9 5.24 -24.45 -9.70
CA SER A 9 3.98 -23.69 -9.69
C SER A 9 3.60 -23.26 -8.26
N LEU A 10 3.82 -24.12 -7.26
CA LEU A 10 3.59 -23.80 -5.85
C LEU A 10 4.54 -22.70 -5.35
N ILE A 11 5.81 -22.71 -5.76
CA ILE A 11 6.80 -21.68 -5.41
C ILE A 11 6.45 -20.33 -6.04
N LEU A 12 6.05 -20.31 -7.32
CA LEU A 12 5.64 -19.07 -7.97
C LEU A 12 4.37 -18.46 -7.34
N LEU A 13 3.40 -19.29 -6.95
CA LEU A 13 2.19 -18.84 -6.28
C LEU A 13 2.48 -18.25 -4.90
N SER A 14 3.44 -18.82 -4.16
CA SER A 14 3.85 -18.29 -2.85
C SER A 14 4.65 -16.98 -2.96
N VAL A 15 5.42 -16.77 -4.03
CA VAL A 15 6.08 -15.48 -4.31
C VAL A 15 5.07 -14.38 -4.65
N GLN A 16 3.98 -14.70 -5.36
CA GLN A 16 2.88 -13.76 -5.61
C GLN A 16 2.04 -13.50 -4.34
N GLY A 17 1.86 -14.50 -3.48
CA GLY A 17 1.21 -14.33 -2.17
C GLY A 17 2.00 -13.40 -1.24
N ALA A 18 3.33 -13.52 -1.20
CA ALA A 18 4.20 -12.62 -0.43
C ALA A 18 4.32 -11.20 -1.03
N ALA A 19 4.11 -11.06 -2.35
CA ALA A 19 4.04 -9.76 -3.01
C ALA A 19 2.63 -9.14 -2.98
N GLY A 20 1.57 -9.94 -2.82
CA GLY A 20 0.17 -9.52 -2.70
C GLY A 20 -0.16 -8.82 -1.40
N GLU A 21 0.62 -9.03 -0.34
CA GLU A 21 0.51 -8.26 0.91
C GLU A 21 1.22 -6.89 0.86
N ARG A 22 1.97 -6.58 -0.21
CA ARG A 22 2.44 -5.20 -0.47
C ARG A 22 1.39 -4.35 -1.19
N GLY A 23 0.21 -4.91 -1.43
CA GLY A 23 -0.99 -4.23 -1.91
C GLY A 23 -2.00 -3.96 -0.80
N ARG A 24 -1.56 -3.72 0.45
CA ARG A 24 -2.44 -3.35 1.56
C ARG A 24 -3.03 -1.94 1.34
N GLY A 25 -4.08 -1.91 0.52
CA GLY A 25 -5.03 -0.81 0.40
C GLY A 25 -4.88 0.02 -0.87
N GLU A 26 -5.82 -0.16 -1.79
CA GLU A 26 -6.22 0.76 -2.88
C GLU A 26 -6.52 2.22 -2.43
N GLY A 27 -6.39 2.54 -1.15
CA GLY A 27 -6.47 3.90 -0.58
C GLY A 27 -5.29 4.28 0.33
N GLY A 28 -4.18 3.52 0.29
CA GLY A 28 -2.99 3.77 1.11
C GLY A 28 -2.09 4.88 0.57
N ALA A 29 -1.00 5.17 1.28
CA ALA A 29 -0.05 6.28 1.01
C ALA A 29 0.18 6.59 -0.47
N THR A 30 0.31 5.59 -1.33
CA THR A 30 0.48 5.74 -2.80
C THR A 30 -0.62 6.58 -3.46
N THR A 31 -1.88 6.44 -3.04
CA THR A 31 -3.01 7.25 -3.54
C THR A 31 -2.89 8.69 -3.06
N CYS A 32 -2.43 8.92 -1.82
CA CYS A 32 -2.14 10.25 -1.29
C CYS A 32 -1.07 10.96 -2.13
N TRP A 33 0.03 10.25 -2.42
CA TRP A 33 1.12 10.74 -3.26
C TRP A 33 0.67 11.02 -4.70
N ARG A 34 -0.16 10.15 -5.31
CA ARG A 34 -0.75 10.40 -6.64
C ARG A 34 -1.60 11.66 -6.69
N GLN A 35 -2.29 12.00 -5.59
CA GLN A 35 -3.05 13.24 -5.46
C GLN A 35 -2.19 14.47 -5.15
N ARG A 36 -0.85 14.36 -5.19
CA ARG A 36 0.11 15.38 -4.75
C ARG A 36 -0.07 15.78 -3.28
N GLY A 37 -0.57 14.86 -2.47
CA GLY A 37 -0.59 14.97 -1.01
C GLY A 37 0.61 14.28 -0.37
N PHE A 38 0.70 14.40 0.95
CA PHE A 38 1.70 13.73 1.77
C PHE A 38 1.05 13.11 3.02
N CYS A 39 1.71 12.11 3.59
CA CYS A 39 1.22 11.45 4.80
C CYS A 39 1.81 12.13 6.06
N SER A 40 0.97 12.46 7.03
CA SER A 40 1.37 13.05 8.31
C SER A 40 0.80 12.23 9.47
N TYR A 41 1.53 12.17 10.59
CA TYR A 41 1.12 11.43 11.77
C TYR A 41 0.09 12.22 12.58
N ARG A 42 -1.04 11.59 12.94
CA ARG A 42 -2.22 12.15 13.65
C ARG A 42 -2.93 13.32 12.98
N SER A 43 -2.21 14.34 12.51
CA SER A 43 -2.79 15.63 12.08
C SER A 43 -2.03 16.22 10.90
N CYS A 44 -2.71 17.04 10.09
CA CYS A 44 -2.08 17.81 9.03
C CYS A 44 -1.48 19.12 9.57
N PRO A 45 -0.30 19.53 9.08
CA PRO A 45 0.28 20.82 9.44
C PRO A 45 -0.60 21.99 8.95
N HIS A 46 -0.47 23.14 9.61
CA HIS A 46 -1.22 24.35 9.27
C HIS A 46 -1.07 24.72 7.79
N GLY A 47 -2.19 25.05 7.15
CA GLY A 47 -2.25 25.35 5.71
C GLY A 47 -2.53 24.14 4.82
N THR A 48 -2.70 22.94 5.38
CA THR A 48 -3.10 21.75 4.63
C THR A 48 -4.36 21.10 5.22
N ARG A 49 -5.18 20.46 4.39
CA ARG A 49 -6.40 19.76 4.79
C ARG A 49 -6.25 18.25 4.71
N VAL A 50 -6.94 17.54 5.59
CA VAL A 50 -7.06 16.08 5.52
C VAL A 50 -7.92 15.71 4.31
N ILE A 51 -7.39 14.91 3.40
CA ILE A 51 -8.10 14.40 2.22
C ILE A 51 -8.34 12.89 2.27
N GLY A 52 -7.76 12.19 3.25
CA GLY A 52 -7.91 10.76 3.45
C GLY A 52 -6.95 10.22 4.52
N SER A 53 -6.70 8.91 4.48
CA SER A 53 -5.79 8.22 5.40
C SER A 53 -4.75 7.43 4.63
N CYS A 54 -3.48 7.50 5.02
CA CYS A 54 -2.42 6.73 4.38
C CYS A 54 -2.23 5.34 5.00
N SER A 55 -2.39 5.25 6.32
CA SER A 55 -2.26 4.03 7.13
C SER A 55 -2.85 4.29 8.52
N PRO A 56 -3.08 3.26 9.36
CA PRO A 56 -3.58 3.47 10.71
C PRO A 56 -2.67 4.44 11.49
N GLY A 57 -3.21 5.60 11.86
CA GLY A 57 -2.46 6.67 12.55
C GLY A 57 -1.76 7.70 11.64
N LEU A 58 -1.77 7.51 10.32
CA LEU A 58 -1.29 8.51 9.35
C LEU A 58 -2.44 9.03 8.49
N SER A 59 -2.62 10.34 8.52
CA SER A 59 -3.59 11.08 7.72
C SER A 59 -2.93 11.54 6.42
N CYS A 60 -3.69 11.52 5.32
CA CYS A 60 -3.27 12.10 4.06
C CYS A 60 -3.64 13.59 4.03
N CYS A 61 -2.64 14.43 3.81
CA CYS A 61 -2.71 15.88 3.87
C CYS A 61 -2.43 16.50 2.50
N LYS A 62 -3.18 17.55 2.15
CA LYS A 62 -3.00 18.29 0.90
C LYS A 62 -3.23 19.79 1.12
N GLY A 63 -2.32 20.60 0.59
CA GLY A 63 -2.44 22.07 0.53
C GLY A 63 -3.45 22.51 -0.52
#